data_AF-A0A2K9C8K3-F1
#
_entry.id   AF-A0A2K9C8K3-F1
#
_cell.length_a   1.000
_cell.length_b   1.000
_cell.length_c   1.000
_cell.angle_alpha   90.00
_cell.angle_beta   90.00
_cell.angle_gamma   90.00
#
_symmetry.space_group_name_H-M   'P 1'
#
loop_
_entity.id
_entity.type
_entity.pdbx_description
1 polymer ?
#
loop_
_entity_poly.entity_id
_entity_poly.type
_entity_poly.pdbx_seq_one_letter_code
_entity_poly.pdbx_strand_id
1 'polypeptide(L)'
;MVLLFVVIVIYFGYAGWIDGAALYNIEGVQWGGAGWADKLKLIFGEDIKWTELTVSQLRNMLSGTEYSLAGFMAPNSLMKSLLDPFKLVLVGGVFAMLIPLTKQIFFGQITGLKEYLKARRSNVLFNYQSAITWATDLNSKLSLGDYEQIKAHYAGYSGLKFKPQFMTNMVDEIGDSLIKEMDLSIYVKPSEVVINSLKEMYEKERALAIVGRADEMFFDFKRGYEFTSVGSKYSIAYYKALPTDTSTKTKLAWKLFSLEMFRFYVFMLAAIIPTIIISGIALPLIGGLGTGAAAEIASPLVIFLTFFGSAIILHALFTLTKTAYKNLKKEIMIPAITYYFLLILIAISLAAGMVGIRQVGQMGHGEIWEPGTTGTLMWPFFSALGYFILSSCLAMYILSTLMDAHRSPEGMTKKLLVDGIVLPAIAWVIATGSNFTGLFWQGNSQSTVQGILASINSITLVGFWIYLSFSNVLLNNIVLPSARKKLALQAELAEQGQEAKAKKDAQT
;
A
#
# COMPACT_ATOMS: atom_id res chain seq x y z
N MET A 1 -4.66 -1.17 3.44
CA MET A 1 -3.43 -1.45 4.22
C MET A 1 -3.43 -0.69 5.53
N VAL A 2 -3.40 0.65 5.56
CA VAL A 2 -3.42 1.45 6.80
C VAL A 2 -4.67 1.20 7.65
N LEU A 3 -5.86 1.22 7.04
CA LEU A 3 -7.13 0.94 7.74
C LEU A 3 -7.18 -0.50 8.28
N LEU A 4 -6.56 -1.45 7.57
CA LEU A 4 -6.41 -2.84 7.99
C LEU A 4 -5.50 -2.95 9.22
N PHE A 5 -4.37 -2.23 9.22
CA PHE A 5 -3.46 -2.16 10.35
C PHE A 5 -4.15 -1.57 11.59
N VAL A 6 -4.88 -0.46 11.44
CA VAL A 6 -5.65 0.17 12.53
C VAL A 6 -6.64 -0.83 13.13
N VAL A 7 -7.36 -1.56 12.28
CA VAL A 7 -8.34 -2.56 12.72
C VAL A 7 -7.67 -3.76 13.40
N ILE A 8 -6.52 -4.21 12.90
CA ILE A 8 -5.71 -5.28 13.52
C ILE A 8 -5.17 -4.83 14.89
N VAL A 9 -4.65 -3.61 15.00
CA VAL A 9 -4.15 -3.04 16.27
C VAL A 9 -5.28 -2.88 17.28
N ILE A 10 -6.44 -2.38 16.86
CA ILE A 10 -7.63 -2.27 17.72
C ILE A 10 -8.06 -3.67 18.16
N TYR A 11 -8.15 -4.63 17.24
CA TYR A 11 -8.60 -5.98 17.57
C TYR A 11 -7.64 -6.71 18.52
N PHE A 12 -6.39 -6.90 18.12
CA PHE A 12 -5.42 -7.62 18.94
C PHE A 12 -5.10 -6.83 20.22
N GLY A 13 -5.16 -5.49 20.17
CA GLY A 13 -4.91 -4.65 21.35
C GLY A 13 -6.04 -4.70 22.35
N TYR A 14 -7.28 -4.74 21.87
CA TYR A 14 -8.45 -4.98 22.71
C TYR A 14 -8.50 -6.42 23.21
N ALA A 15 -8.21 -7.42 22.36
CA ALA A 15 -8.21 -8.83 22.73
C ALA A 15 -7.12 -9.13 23.77
N GLY A 16 -5.89 -8.69 23.52
CA GLY A 16 -4.78 -8.82 24.46
C GLY A 16 -4.95 -7.97 25.72
N TRP A 17 -5.62 -6.82 25.66
CA TRP A 17 -6.00 -6.06 26.86
C TRP A 17 -7.03 -6.82 27.71
N ILE A 18 -8.09 -7.39 27.11
CA ILE A 18 -9.07 -8.20 27.86
C ILE A 18 -8.42 -9.47 28.43
N ASP A 19 -7.53 -10.12 27.67
CA ASP A 19 -6.87 -11.34 28.12
C ASP A 19 -5.79 -11.07 29.18
N GLY A 20 -5.04 -9.98 29.06
CA GLY A 20 -4.10 -9.51 30.09
C GLY A 20 -4.79 -8.94 31.33
N ALA A 21 -6.00 -8.38 31.20
CA ALA A 21 -6.80 -7.93 32.34
C ALA A 21 -7.38 -9.10 33.14
N ALA A 22 -7.53 -10.28 32.53
CA ALA A 22 -8.28 -11.38 33.10
C ALA A 22 -7.48 -12.67 33.24
N LEU A 23 -6.67 -12.76 34.31
CA LEU A 23 -6.10 -13.98 34.85
C LEU A 23 -5.68 -13.70 36.29
N TYR A 24 -5.98 -14.59 37.23
CA TYR A 24 -5.21 -14.76 38.47
C TYR A 24 -4.70 -16.19 38.42
N ASN A 25 -3.38 -16.37 38.40
CA ASN A 25 -2.77 -17.69 38.51
C ASN A 25 -1.81 -17.68 39.69
N ILE A 26 -1.94 -18.69 40.55
CA ILE A 26 -0.98 -19.04 41.58
C ILE A 26 -0.27 -20.26 41.02
N GLU A 27 0.92 -20.09 40.43
CA GLU A 27 1.62 -21.22 39.81
C GLU A 27 2.11 -22.22 40.85
N GLY A 28 1.76 -23.48 40.61
CA GLY A 28 1.88 -24.63 41.51
C GLY A 28 0.65 -25.53 41.40
N VAL A 29 -0.56 -24.95 41.24
CA VAL A 29 -1.77 -25.67 40.83
C VAL A 29 -2.78 -24.72 40.14
N GLN A 30 -3.29 -25.05 38.94
CA GLN A 30 -4.21 -24.22 38.13
C GLN A 30 -5.59 -23.96 38.80
N TRP A 31 -5.75 -22.89 39.57
CA TRP A 31 -6.94 -22.74 40.43
C TRP A 31 -7.79 -21.52 40.03
N GLY A 32 -8.59 -21.66 38.99
CA GLY A 32 -9.61 -20.67 38.59
C GLY A 32 -10.91 -20.82 39.38
N GLY A 33 -11.46 -19.72 39.89
CA GLY A 33 -12.80 -19.65 40.48
C GLY A 33 -12.91 -18.76 41.73
N ALA A 34 -14.15 -18.50 42.18
CA ALA A 34 -14.49 -17.66 43.33
C ALA A 34 -13.99 -18.18 44.71
N GLY A 35 -13.24 -19.29 44.74
CA GLY A 35 -12.73 -19.94 45.96
C GLY A 35 -11.25 -19.66 46.27
N TRP A 36 -10.63 -18.66 45.64
CA TRP A 36 -9.21 -18.32 45.90
C TRP A 36 -8.98 -17.91 47.37
N ALA A 37 -9.95 -17.23 47.98
CA ALA A 37 -9.91 -16.81 49.38
C ALA A 37 -9.92 -18.00 50.35
N ASP A 38 -10.74 -19.04 50.09
CA ASP A 38 -10.82 -20.23 50.93
C ASP A 38 -9.56 -21.11 50.85
N LYS A 39 -8.75 -20.90 49.81
CA LYS A 39 -7.53 -21.68 49.55
C LYS A 39 -6.28 -20.97 50.06
N LEU A 40 -6.26 -19.63 50.05
CA LEU A 40 -5.27 -18.87 50.82
C LEU A 40 -5.43 -19.09 52.33
N LYS A 41 -6.66 -19.23 52.83
CA LYS A 41 -6.93 -19.71 54.21
C LYS A 41 -6.26 -21.05 54.51
N LEU A 42 -6.16 -21.93 53.52
CA LEU A 42 -5.57 -23.27 53.64
C LEU A 42 -4.03 -23.25 53.64
N ILE A 43 -3.40 -22.28 52.97
CA ILE A 43 -1.93 -22.14 52.88
C ILE A 43 -1.37 -21.31 54.05
N PHE A 44 -2.10 -20.28 54.50
CA PHE A 44 -1.60 -19.28 55.44
C PHE A 44 -2.45 -19.14 56.71
N GLY A 45 -3.54 -19.90 56.86
CA GLY A 45 -4.41 -19.95 58.04
C GLY A 45 -5.73 -19.19 57.90
N GLU A 46 -6.78 -19.66 58.61
CA GLU A 46 -8.14 -19.10 58.58
C GLU A 46 -8.27 -17.74 59.27
N ASP A 47 -7.35 -17.40 60.18
CA ASP A 47 -7.42 -16.21 61.04
C ASP A 47 -7.06 -14.89 60.33
N ILE A 48 -6.64 -14.96 59.06
CA ILE A 48 -6.28 -13.79 58.27
C ILE A 48 -7.54 -13.25 57.60
N LYS A 49 -7.83 -11.95 57.78
CA LYS A 49 -8.94 -11.28 57.09
C LYS A 49 -8.58 -10.98 55.63
N TRP A 50 -8.67 -11.99 54.79
CA TRP A 50 -8.26 -11.98 53.38
C TRP A 50 -8.89 -10.88 52.52
N THR A 51 -10.10 -10.42 52.89
CA THR A 51 -10.80 -9.32 52.21
C THR A 51 -10.28 -7.92 52.58
N GLU A 52 -9.43 -7.81 53.60
CA GLU A 52 -8.87 -6.54 54.11
C GLU A 52 -7.39 -6.33 53.71
N LEU A 53 -6.77 -7.28 53.00
CA LEU A 53 -5.36 -7.21 52.58
C LEU A 53 -5.18 -6.45 51.25
N THR A 54 -4.11 -5.65 51.17
CA THR A 54 -3.69 -4.97 49.94
C THR A 54 -2.80 -5.85 49.05
N VAL A 55 -2.75 -5.56 47.75
CA VAL A 55 -1.92 -6.30 46.76
C VAL A 55 -0.43 -6.35 47.15
N SER A 56 0.09 -5.28 47.75
CA SER A 56 1.48 -5.20 48.22
C SER A 56 1.75 -6.08 49.44
N GLN A 57 0.80 -6.18 50.37
CA GLN A 57 0.88 -7.09 51.52
C GLN A 57 0.84 -8.56 51.07
N LEU A 58 -0.03 -8.88 50.11
CA LEU A 58 -0.09 -10.22 49.49
C LEU A 58 1.22 -10.56 48.76
N ARG A 59 1.80 -9.64 48.00
CA ARG A 59 3.07 -9.87 47.29
C ARG A 59 4.24 -10.11 48.25
N ASN A 60 4.25 -9.44 49.41
CA ASN A 60 5.27 -9.67 50.46
C ASN A 60 5.05 -10.98 51.24
N MET A 61 3.81 -11.43 51.38
CA MET A 61 3.52 -12.75 51.96
C MET A 61 3.88 -13.89 51.01
N LEU A 62 3.79 -13.64 49.70
CA LEU A 62 4.14 -14.58 48.65
C LEU A 62 5.64 -14.58 48.34
N SER A 63 6.39 -13.52 48.69
CA SER A 63 7.84 -13.42 48.51
C SER A 63 8.55 -14.37 49.48
N GLY A 64 8.81 -15.59 49.03
CA GLY A 64 9.35 -16.70 49.83
C GLY A 64 8.58 -18.01 49.65
N THR A 65 7.43 -17.96 48.96
CA THR A 65 6.69 -19.13 48.48
C THR A 65 6.92 -19.33 46.99
N GLU A 66 6.54 -20.50 46.46
CA GLU A 66 6.55 -20.78 45.01
C GLU A 66 5.46 -20.01 44.23
N TYR A 67 4.65 -19.23 44.94
CA TYR A 67 3.45 -18.58 44.42
C TYR A 67 3.69 -17.10 44.08
N SER A 68 3.14 -16.62 42.97
CA SER A 68 3.21 -15.21 42.56
C SER A 68 1.82 -14.68 42.15
N LEU A 69 1.69 -13.34 42.01
CA LEU A 69 0.40 -12.68 41.82
C LEU A 69 0.41 -11.78 40.58
N ALA A 70 -0.51 -12.02 39.64
CA ALA A 70 -0.70 -11.20 38.43
C ALA A 70 -2.19 -11.12 38.02
N GLY A 71 -2.68 -9.92 37.65
CA GLY A 71 -3.97 -9.62 36.98
C GLY A 71 -5.01 -8.74 37.73
N PHE A 72 -6.00 -8.19 37.01
CA PHE A 72 -6.98 -7.17 37.49
C PHE A 72 -8.45 -7.63 37.53
N MET A 73 -8.82 -8.73 36.85
CA MET A 73 -10.18 -9.26 36.76
C MET A 73 -10.21 -10.78 36.86
N ALA A 74 -11.19 -11.33 37.59
CA ALA A 74 -11.33 -12.78 37.70
C ALA A 74 -11.84 -13.39 36.36
N PRO A 75 -11.38 -14.60 35.96
CA PRO A 75 -11.80 -15.26 34.73
C PRO A 75 -13.32 -15.51 34.64
N ASN A 76 -13.98 -15.62 35.78
CA ASN A 76 -15.43 -15.81 35.95
C ASN A 76 -16.16 -14.51 36.29
N SER A 77 -15.52 -13.35 36.15
CA SER A 77 -16.17 -12.06 36.41
C SER A 77 -17.19 -11.73 35.34
N LEU A 78 -18.32 -11.16 35.78
CA LEU A 78 -19.37 -10.62 34.90
C LEU A 78 -18.77 -9.68 33.83
N MET A 79 -17.75 -8.89 34.20
CA MET A 79 -17.08 -7.97 33.31
C MET A 79 -16.31 -8.69 32.18
N LYS A 80 -15.58 -9.78 32.46
CA LYS A 80 -14.94 -10.58 31.40
C LYS A 80 -16.00 -11.24 30.51
N SER A 81 -17.04 -11.83 31.11
CA SER A 81 -18.14 -12.44 30.34
C SER A 81 -18.90 -11.45 29.45
N LEU A 82 -18.98 -10.17 29.85
CA LEU A 82 -19.56 -9.11 29.04
C LEU A 82 -18.62 -8.63 27.92
N LEU A 83 -17.30 -8.64 28.14
CA LEU A 83 -16.31 -8.12 27.19
C LEU A 83 -15.82 -9.15 26.16
N ASP A 84 -15.80 -10.45 26.51
CA ASP A 84 -15.35 -11.54 25.61
C ASP A 84 -16.14 -11.62 24.29
N PRO A 85 -17.49 -11.48 24.27
CA PRO A 85 -18.25 -11.48 23.01
C PRO A 85 -17.83 -10.37 22.02
N PHE A 86 -17.34 -9.23 22.52
CA PHE A 86 -16.85 -8.15 21.65
C PHE A 86 -15.57 -8.53 20.90
N LYS A 87 -14.77 -9.48 21.40
CA LYS A 87 -13.63 -10.02 20.63
C LYS A 87 -14.12 -10.66 19.34
N LEU A 88 -15.16 -11.50 19.41
CA LEU A 88 -15.74 -12.16 18.23
C LEU A 88 -16.33 -11.16 17.23
N VAL A 89 -16.98 -10.11 17.73
CA VAL A 89 -17.52 -9.02 16.88
C VAL A 89 -16.38 -8.27 16.18
N LEU A 90 -15.28 -7.98 16.88
CA LEU A 90 -14.11 -7.33 16.30
C LEU A 90 -13.37 -8.24 15.31
N VAL A 91 -13.22 -9.55 15.59
CA VAL A 91 -12.74 -10.55 14.61
C VAL A 91 -13.59 -10.49 13.35
N GLY A 92 -14.91 -10.56 13.51
CA GLY A 92 -15.87 -10.47 12.40
C GLY A 92 -15.66 -9.19 11.57
N GLY A 93 -15.44 -8.05 12.23
CA GLY A 93 -15.12 -6.78 11.58
C GLY A 93 -13.80 -6.80 10.80
N VAL A 94 -12.73 -7.35 11.40
CA VAL A 94 -11.41 -7.49 10.75
C VAL A 94 -11.52 -8.36 9.50
N PHE A 95 -12.18 -9.52 9.59
CA PHE A 95 -12.39 -10.43 8.46
C PHE A 95 -13.33 -9.85 7.39
N ALA A 96 -14.39 -9.15 7.80
CA ALA A 96 -15.29 -8.45 6.88
C ALA A 96 -14.58 -7.37 6.06
N MET A 97 -13.51 -6.76 6.60
CA MET A 97 -12.66 -5.82 5.86
C MET A 97 -11.52 -6.51 5.09
N LEU A 98 -10.93 -7.58 5.62
CA LEU A 98 -9.86 -8.35 4.97
C LEU A 98 -10.33 -9.05 3.70
N ILE A 99 -11.50 -9.69 3.71
CA ILE A 99 -11.96 -10.51 2.59
C ILE A 99 -12.16 -9.67 1.31
N PRO A 100 -12.90 -8.54 1.33
CA PRO A 100 -13.04 -7.69 0.15
C PRO A 100 -11.72 -7.09 -0.30
N LEU A 101 -10.86 -6.68 0.64
CA LEU A 101 -9.58 -6.04 0.33
C LEU A 101 -8.59 -7.02 -0.31
N THR A 102 -8.49 -8.25 0.22
CA THR A 102 -7.73 -9.35 -0.40
C THR A 102 -8.30 -9.69 -1.78
N LYS A 103 -9.62 -9.73 -1.93
CA LYS A 103 -10.28 -9.95 -3.23
C LYS A 103 -9.94 -8.85 -4.24
N GLN A 104 -9.97 -7.60 -3.83
CA GLN A 104 -9.65 -6.47 -4.69
C GLN A 104 -8.17 -6.44 -5.08
N ILE A 105 -7.26 -6.63 -4.12
CA ILE A 105 -5.81 -6.52 -4.33
C ILE A 105 -5.26 -7.70 -5.13
N PHE A 106 -5.61 -8.93 -4.76
CA PHE A 106 -5.05 -10.13 -5.38
C PHE A 106 -5.86 -10.63 -6.57
N PHE A 107 -7.19 -10.47 -6.53
CA PHE A 107 -8.08 -11.02 -7.55
C PHE A 107 -8.74 -9.96 -8.43
N GLY A 108 -8.51 -8.65 -8.23
CA GLY A 108 -9.11 -7.60 -9.06
C GLY A 108 -8.77 -7.75 -10.56
N GLN A 109 -7.49 -7.96 -10.87
CA GLN A 109 -7.05 -8.18 -12.25
C GLN A 109 -7.53 -9.53 -12.82
N ILE A 110 -7.55 -10.59 -12.01
CA ILE A 110 -8.07 -11.91 -12.40
C ILE A 110 -9.57 -11.84 -12.66
N THR A 111 -10.31 -11.07 -11.86
CA THR A 111 -11.75 -10.83 -12.01
C THR A 111 -12.01 -10.05 -13.29
N GLY A 112 -11.25 -8.97 -13.55
CA GLY A 112 -11.36 -8.22 -14.80
C GLY A 112 -11.01 -9.04 -16.04
N LEU A 113 -9.97 -9.90 -15.97
CA LEU A 113 -9.64 -10.87 -17.02
C LEU A 113 -10.81 -11.84 -17.25
N LYS A 114 -11.40 -12.38 -16.17
CA LYS A 114 -12.55 -13.29 -16.25
C LYS A 114 -13.76 -12.61 -16.88
N GLU A 115 -14.05 -11.37 -16.49
CA GLU A 115 -15.15 -10.57 -17.05
C GLU A 115 -14.92 -10.27 -18.53
N TYR A 116 -13.70 -9.89 -18.91
CA TYR A 116 -13.30 -9.70 -20.31
C TYR A 116 -13.54 -10.96 -21.14
N LEU A 117 -13.06 -12.12 -20.65
CA LEU A 117 -13.22 -13.40 -21.35
C LEU A 117 -14.70 -13.80 -21.46
N LYS A 118 -15.48 -13.59 -20.40
CA LYS A 118 -16.93 -13.85 -20.41
C LYS A 118 -17.66 -12.98 -21.44
N ALA A 119 -17.23 -11.73 -21.61
CA ALA A 119 -17.80 -10.79 -22.57
C ALA A 119 -17.15 -10.85 -23.97
N ARG A 120 -16.15 -11.71 -24.20
CA ARG A 120 -15.36 -11.74 -25.45
C ARG A 120 -16.23 -11.80 -26.70
N ARG A 121 -17.24 -12.68 -26.72
CA ARG A 121 -18.13 -12.83 -27.88
C ARG A 121 -18.86 -11.53 -28.21
N SER A 122 -19.45 -10.87 -27.23
CA SER A 122 -20.14 -9.59 -27.46
C SER A 122 -19.16 -8.45 -27.76
N ASN A 123 -17.95 -8.50 -27.20
CA ASN A 123 -16.90 -7.55 -27.51
C ASN A 123 -16.51 -7.59 -28.99
N VAL A 124 -16.20 -8.78 -29.51
CA VAL A 124 -15.81 -8.98 -30.92
C VAL A 124 -16.95 -8.64 -31.87
N LEU A 125 -18.20 -9.00 -31.53
CA LEU A 125 -19.35 -8.76 -32.41
C LEU A 125 -19.77 -7.29 -32.48
N PHE A 126 -19.73 -6.55 -31.36
CA PHE A 126 -20.33 -5.21 -31.28
C PHE A 126 -19.51 -4.20 -30.48
N ASN A 127 -19.03 -4.56 -29.28
CA ASN A 127 -18.56 -3.53 -28.36
C ASN A 127 -17.22 -2.88 -28.76
N TYR A 128 -16.34 -3.59 -29.49
CA TYR A 128 -15.13 -2.97 -30.06
C TYR A 128 -15.47 -1.85 -31.03
N GLN A 129 -16.42 -2.09 -31.94
CA GLN A 129 -16.84 -1.09 -32.91
C GLN A 129 -17.42 0.14 -32.21
N SER A 130 -18.28 -0.05 -31.20
CA SER A 130 -18.81 1.05 -30.40
C SER A 130 -17.72 1.87 -29.72
N ALA A 131 -16.73 1.22 -29.11
CA ALA A 131 -15.60 1.90 -28.46
C ALA A 131 -14.71 2.64 -29.47
N ILE A 132 -14.41 2.03 -30.63
CA ILE A 132 -13.62 2.66 -31.70
C ILE A 132 -14.34 3.89 -32.25
N THR A 133 -15.64 3.77 -32.55
CA THR A 133 -16.45 4.89 -33.05
C THR A 133 -16.48 6.02 -32.02
N TRP A 134 -16.74 5.70 -30.75
CA TRP A 134 -16.74 6.69 -29.69
C TRP A 134 -15.40 7.40 -29.52
N ALA A 135 -14.28 6.66 -29.54
CA ALA A 135 -12.95 7.25 -29.42
C ALA A 135 -12.57 8.09 -30.65
N THR A 136 -13.00 7.68 -31.85
CA THR A 136 -12.79 8.44 -33.09
C THR A 136 -13.53 9.76 -33.07
N ASP A 137 -14.78 9.74 -32.60
CA ASP A 137 -15.62 10.93 -32.48
C ASP A 137 -15.16 11.86 -31.34
N LEU A 138 -14.57 11.32 -30.28
CA LEU A 138 -13.87 12.15 -29.28
C LEU A 138 -12.66 12.84 -29.89
N ASN A 139 -11.84 12.12 -30.66
CA ASN A 139 -10.64 12.65 -31.29
C ASN A 139 -10.93 13.78 -32.28
N SER A 140 -12.00 13.67 -33.07
CA SER A 140 -12.42 14.74 -33.97
C SER A 140 -12.81 16.00 -33.18
N LYS A 141 -13.58 15.85 -32.10
CA LYS A 141 -13.96 16.96 -31.20
C LYS A 141 -12.76 17.60 -30.50
N LEU A 142 -11.82 16.79 -30.01
CA LEU A 142 -10.55 17.26 -29.46
C LEU A 142 -9.75 18.07 -30.49
N SER A 143 -9.73 17.62 -31.74
CA SER A 143 -9.03 18.30 -32.84
C SER A 143 -9.68 19.63 -33.24
N LEU A 144 -11.00 19.74 -33.09
CA LEU A 144 -11.76 20.97 -33.30
C LEU A 144 -11.61 21.98 -32.15
N GLY A 145 -11.12 21.55 -30.98
CA GLY A 145 -10.97 22.40 -29.79
C GLY A 145 -12.31 22.84 -29.17
N ASP A 146 -13.42 22.17 -29.50
CA ASP A 146 -14.74 22.52 -28.98
C ASP A 146 -14.98 21.90 -27.60
N TYR A 147 -14.70 22.70 -26.57
CA TYR A 147 -14.78 22.30 -25.17
C TYR A 147 -16.17 21.77 -24.76
N GLU A 148 -17.26 22.41 -25.19
CA GLU A 148 -18.62 22.00 -24.83
C GLU A 148 -19.01 20.68 -25.51
N GLN A 149 -18.62 20.49 -26.77
CA GLN A 149 -18.80 19.21 -27.44
C GLN A 149 -18.00 18.08 -26.78
N ILE A 150 -16.77 18.35 -26.33
CA ILE A 150 -15.95 17.35 -25.63
C ILE A 150 -16.61 16.97 -24.29
N LYS A 151 -17.13 17.95 -23.54
CA LYS A 151 -17.85 17.73 -22.28
C LYS A 151 -19.13 16.91 -22.48
N ALA A 152 -19.92 17.21 -23.52
CA ALA A 152 -21.10 16.43 -23.86
C ALA A 152 -20.73 14.99 -24.25
N HIS A 153 -19.65 14.81 -25.02
CA HIS A 153 -19.16 13.50 -25.44
C HIS A 153 -18.62 12.65 -24.29
N TYR A 154 -17.98 13.30 -23.31
CA TYR A 154 -17.50 12.67 -22.08
C TYR A 154 -18.63 11.95 -21.33
N ALA A 155 -19.82 12.55 -21.22
CA ALA A 155 -20.96 11.93 -20.55
C ALA A 155 -21.38 10.59 -21.18
N GLY A 156 -21.23 10.48 -22.51
CA GLY A 156 -21.52 9.27 -23.29
C GLY A 156 -20.60 8.09 -22.97
N TYR A 157 -19.44 8.32 -22.37
CA TYR A 157 -18.52 7.25 -21.98
C TYR A 157 -19.16 6.23 -21.04
N SER A 158 -20.00 6.71 -20.10
CA SER A 158 -20.70 5.86 -19.13
C SER A 158 -21.51 4.73 -19.79
N GLY A 159 -22.08 4.96 -20.98
CA GLY A 159 -22.87 4.00 -21.74
C GLY A 159 -22.07 2.91 -22.46
N LEU A 160 -20.75 3.02 -22.57
CA LEU A 160 -19.92 2.00 -23.24
C LEU A 160 -19.82 0.72 -22.39
N LYS A 161 -19.98 -0.44 -23.05
CA LYS A 161 -19.77 -1.76 -22.44
C LYS A 161 -18.31 -2.20 -22.44
N PHE A 162 -17.57 -1.84 -23.49
CA PHE A 162 -16.15 -2.17 -23.61
C PHE A 162 -15.31 -0.96 -23.19
N LYS A 163 -14.69 -1.07 -22.02
CA LYS A 163 -13.91 0.01 -21.40
C LYS A 163 -12.53 -0.52 -20.97
N PRO A 164 -11.60 -0.71 -21.92
CA PRO A 164 -10.26 -1.12 -21.54
C PRO A 164 -9.57 -0.01 -20.75
N GLN A 165 -8.69 -0.41 -19.83
CA GLN A 165 -8.06 0.49 -18.87
C GLN A 165 -7.35 1.67 -19.53
N PHE A 166 -6.69 1.47 -20.67
CA PHE A 166 -6.00 2.56 -21.39
C PHE A 166 -6.95 3.64 -21.92
N MET A 167 -8.19 3.27 -22.26
CA MET A 167 -9.22 4.22 -22.64
C MET A 167 -9.82 4.91 -21.40
N THR A 168 -10.06 4.16 -20.32
CA THR A 168 -10.49 4.72 -19.04
C THR A 168 -9.52 5.79 -18.54
N ASN A 169 -8.21 5.48 -18.55
CA ASN A 169 -7.17 6.42 -18.17
C ASN A 169 -7.24 7.74 -18.96
N MET A 170 -7.46 7.64 -20.28
CA MET A 170 -7.60 8.82 -21.14
C MET A 170 -8.82 9.65 -20.77
N VAL A 171 -9.96 8.99 -20.53
CA VAL A 171 -11.20 9.66 -20.18
C VAL A 171 -11.11 10.33 -18.81
N ASP A 172 -10.54 9.66 -17.82
CA ASP A 172 -10.36 10.23 -16.48
C ASP A 172 -9.48 11.49 -16.53
N GLU A 173 -8.36 11.46 -17.27
CA GLU A 173 -7.48 12.63 -17.43
C GLU A 173 -8.14 13.78 -18.20
N ILE A 174 -8.94 13.48 -19.22
CA ILE A 174 -9.76 14.48 -19.90
C ILE A 174 -10.81 15.06 -18.94
N GLY A 175 -11.44 14.22 -18.10
CA GLY A 175 -12.40 14.64 -17.09
C GLY A 175 -11.81 15.62 -16.08
N ASP A 176 -10.62 15.31 -15.55
CA ASP A 176 -9.88 16.19 -14.65
C ASP A 176 -9.53 17.53 -15.32
N SER A 177 -9.16 17.48 -16.61
CA SER A 177 -8.84 18.67 -17.40
C SER A 177 -10.06 19.51 -17.73
N LEU A 178 -11.20 18.88 -17.99
CA LEU A 178 -12.49 19.55 -18.11
C LEU A 178 -12.81 20.29 -16.81
N ILE A 179 -12.77 19.63 -15.65
CA ILE A 179 -13.09 20.26 -14.35
C ILE A 179 -12.21 21.50 -14.07
N LYS A 180 -10.95 21.47 -14.52
CA LYS A 180 -9.98 22.57 -14.33
C LYS A 180 -9.97 23.58 -15.49
N GLU A 181 -10.82 23.42 -16.50
CA GLU A 181 -10.88 24.26 -17.71
C GLU A 181 -9.51 24.39 -18.41
N MET A 182 -8.75 23.30 -18.46
CA MET A 182 -7.43 23.27 -19.10
C MET A 182 -7.53 23.07 -20.62
N ASP A 183 -6.44 23.37 -21.34
CA ASP A 183 -6.33 23.09 -22.76
C ASP A 183 -6.39 21.57 -23.04
N LEU A 184 -7.37 21.16 -23.83
CA LEU A 184 -7.63 19.76 -24.20
C LEU A 184 -6.90 19.33 -25.47
N SER A 185 -6.26 20.27 -26.20
CA SER A 185 -5.50 19.96 -27.43
C SER A 185 -4.37 18.95 -27.18
N ILE A 186 -3.86 18.92 -25.94
CA ILE A 186 -2.83 17.98 -25.47
C ILE A 186 -3.24 16.51 -25.62
N TYR A 187 -4.54 16.22 -25.71
CA TYR A 187 -5.08 14.85 -25.81
C TYR A 187 -5.31 14.36 -27.24
N VAL A 188 -5.14 15.19 -28.26
CA VAL A 188 -5.37 14.79 -29.67
C VAL A 188 -4.51 13.58 -30.06
N LYS A 189 -3.18 13.72 -29.95
CA LYS A 189 -2.23 12.65 -30.29
C LYS A 189 -2.35 11.41 -29.38
N PRO A 190 -2.48 11.54 -28.04
CA PRO A 190 -2.79 10.41 -27.18
C PRO A 190 -4.08 9.67 -27.56
N SER A 191 -5.12 10.39 -27.98
CA SER A 191 -6.38 9.80 -28.42
C SER A 191 -6.23 8.99 -29.71
N GLU A 192 -5.40 9.43 -30.67
CA GLU A 192 -5.07 8.63 -31.85
C GLU A 192 -4.39 7.31 -31.46
N VAL A 193 -3.48 7.33 -30.47
CA VAL A 193 -2.83 6.13 -29.96
C VAL A 193 -3.83 5.17 -29.31
N VAL A 194 -4.83 5.68 -28.59
CA VAL A 194 -5.94 4.88 -28.04
C VAL A 194 -6.77 4.24 -29.15
N ILE A 195 -7.12 4.99 -30.20
CA ILE A 195 -7.87 4.46 -31.36
C ILE A 195 -7.09 3.33 -32.03
N ASN A 196 -5.80 3.54 -32.30
CA ASN A 196 -4.94 2.54 -32.91
C ASN A 196 -4.78 1.30 -32.02
N SER A 197 -4.70 1.49 -30.70
CA SER A 197 -4.66 0.40 -29.72
C SER A 197 -5.94 -0.44 -29.72
N LEU A 198 -7.11 0.22 -29.77
CA LEU A 198 -8.41 -0.46 -29.90
C LEU A 198 -8.49 -1.28 -31.20
N LYS A 199 -8.07 -0.68 -32.32
CA LYS A 199 -8.05 -1.36 -33.63
C LYS A 199 -7.11 -2.57 -33.64
N GLU A 200 -5.89 -2.43 -33.11
CA GLU A 200 -4.95 -3.56 -33.02
C GLU A 200 -5.50 -4.69 -32.14
N MET A 201 -6.10 -4.34 -31.00
CA MET A 201 -6.68 -5.31 -30.08
C MET A 201 -7.88 -6.04 -30.71
N TYR A 202 -8.73 -5.31 -31.44
CA TYR A 202 -9.85 -5.86 -32.19
C TYR A 202 -9.37 -6.83 -33.28
N GLU A 203 -8.40 -6.43 -34.11
CA GLU A 203 -7.92 -7.29 -35.20
C GLU A 203 -7.31 -8.59 -34.68
N LYS A 204 -6.64 -8.57 -33.54
CA LYS A 204 -6.10 -9.80 -32.91
C LYS A 204 -7.20 -10.75 -32.43
N GLU A 205 -8.24 -10.22 -31.79
CA GLU A 205 -9.38 -11.02 -31.35
C GLU A 205 -10.22 -11.52 -32.53
N ARG A 206 -10.38 -10.70 -33.57
CA ARG A 206 -11.04 -11.06 -34.82
C ARG A 206 -10.28 -12.16 -35.55
N ALA A 207 -8.95 -12.06 -35.66
CA ALA A 207 -8.11 -13.08 -36.27
C ALA A 207 -8.26 -14.43 -35.54
N LEU A 208 -8.23 -14.43 -34.21
CA LEU A 208 -8.50 -15.63 -33.40
C LEU A 208 -9.90 -16.19 -33.68
N ALA A 209 -10.93 -15.33 -33.75
CA ALA A 209 -12.29 -15.77 -33.99
C ALA A 209 -12.49 -16.41 -35.38
N ILE A 210 -11.69 -16.01 -36.37
CA ILE A 210 -11.71 -16.57 -37.73
C ILE A 210 -10.90 -17.87 -37.82
N VAL A 211 -9.67 -17.87 -37.29
CA VAL A 211 -8.71 -18.97 -37.44
C VAL A 211 -8.95 -20.08 -36.42
N GLY A 212 -9.59 -19.78 -35.28
CA GLY A 212 -9.85 -20.72 -34.19
C GLY A 212 -8.61 -21.16 -33.40
N ARG A 213 -7.42 -20.69 -33.78
CA ARG A 213 -6.15 -20.94 -33.09
C ARG A 213 -5.45 -19.61 -32.78
N ALA A 214 -4.82 -19.54 -31.62
CA ALA A 214 -4.07 -18.38 -31.20
C ALA A 214 -2.61 -18.47 -31.66
N ASP A 215 -2.12 -17.42 -32.32
CA ASP A 215 -0.73 -17.32 -32.78
C ASP A 215 0.26 -16.94 -31.65
N GLU A 216 -0.25 -16.66 -30.45
CA GLU A 216 0.55 -16.24 -29.29
C GLU A 216 0.34 -17.19 -28.10
N MET A 217 1.42 -17.59 -27.41
CA MET A 217 1.30 -18.31 -26.14
C MET A 217 0.57 -17.43 -25.11
N PHE A 218 -0.31 -18.05 -24.33
CA PHE A 218 -1.13 -17.38 -23.30
C PHE A 218 -1.98 -16.22 -23.84
N PHE A 219 -2.47 -16.33 -25.07
CA PHE A 219 -3.27 -15.28 -25.73
C PHE A 219 -4.35 -14.69 -24.83
N ASP A 220 -5.17 -15.53 -24.19
CA ASP A 220 -6.26 -15.09 -23.31
C ASP A 220 -5.79 -14.25 -22.14
N PHE A 221 -4.72 -14.71 -21.47
CA PHE A 221 -4.11 -13.98 -20.37
C PHE A 221 -3.54 -12.65 -20.85
N LYS A 222 -2.85 -12.64 -21.99
CA LYS A 222 -2.26 -11.43 -22.57
C LYS A 222 -3.32 -10.42 -23.00
N ARG A 223 -4.41 -10.86 -23.64
CA ARG A 223 -5.52 -9.99 -24.06
C ARG A 223 -6.23 -9.39 -22.87
N GLY A 224 -6.56 -10.18 -21.85
CA GLY A 224 -7.20 -9.61 -20.66
C GLY A 224 -6.26 -8.75 -19.82
N TYR A 225 -4.96 -9.05 -19.75
CA TYR A 225 -3.97 -8.14 -19.18
C TYR A 225 -3.97 -6.79 -19.91
N GLU A 226 -4.02 -6.81 -21.25
CA GLU A 226 -4.08 -5.60 -22.06
C GLU A 226 -5.38 -4.82 -21.87
N PHE A 227 -6.48 -5.52 -21.57
CA PHE A 227 -7.77 -4.92 -21.24
C PHE A 227 -7.79 -4.28 -19.84
N THR A 228 -7.23 -4.92 -18.81
CA THR A 228 -7.43 -4.50 -17.40
C THR A 228 -6.26 -3.71 -16.81
N SER A 229 -5.06 -3.78 -17.37
CA SER A 229 -3.85 -3.31 -16.69
C SER A 229 -3.42 -1.90 -17.11
N VAL A 230 -3.10 -1.06 -16.11
CA VAL A 230 -2.38 0.22 -16.30
C VAL A 230 -0.95 -0.03 -16.82
N GLY A 231 -0.37 -1.20 -16.53
CA GLY A 231 0.92 -1.62 -17.08
C GLY A 231 0.86 -2.18 -18.50
N SER A 232 -0.32 -2.25 -19.12
CA SER A 232 -0.45 -2.79 -20.47
C SER A 232 0.37 -2.00 -21.50
N LYS A 233 0.70 -2.64 -22.62
CA LYS A 233 1.40 -1.95 -23.72
C LYS A 233 0.60 -0.78 -24.29
N TYR A 234 -0.72 -0.86 -24.26
CA TYR A 234 -1.61 0.20 -24.73
C TYR A 234 -1.67 1.36 -23.73
N SER A 235 -1.79 1.06 -22.44
CA SER A 235 -1.74 2.09 -21.38
C SER A 235 -0.41 2.84 -21.39
N ILE A 236 0.71 2.12 -21.53
CA ILE A 236 2.03 2.73 -21.65
C ILE A 236 2.17 3.55 -22.94
N ALA A 237 1.63 3.07 -24.06
CA ALA A 237 1.68 3.82 -25.33
C ALA A 237 0.91 5.14 -25.23
N TYR A 238 -0.27 5.13 -24.58
CA TYR A 238 -1.03 6.33 -24.27
C TYR A 238 -0.20 7.34 -23.46
N TYR A 239 0.37 6.94 -22.32
CA TYR A 239 1.17 7.86 -21.51
C TYR A 239 2.46 8.34 -22.19
N LYS A 240 3.06 7.50 -23.04
CA LYS A 240 4.19 7.92 -23.88
C LYS A 240 3.80 9.01 -24.86
N ALA A 241 2.56 8.99 -25.36
CA ALA A 241 2.06 9.96 -26.32
C ALA A 241 1.65 11.30 -25.70
N LEU A 242 1.36 11.35 -24.39
CA LEU A 242 1.04 12.61 -23.69
C LEU A 242 2.20 13.59 -23.79
N PRO A 243 1.94 14.85 -24.19
CA PRO A 243 2.96 15.88 -24.15
C PRO A 243 3.33 16.13 -22.67
N THR A 244 4.61 16.00 -22.41
CA THR A 244 5.24 16.30 -21.11
C THR A 244 6.36 17.27 -21.41
N ASP A 245 6.76 18.11 -20.45
CA ASP A 245 7.99 18.91 -20.53
C ASP A 245 9.23 17.99 -20.45
N THR A 246 9.39 17.10 -21.43
CA THR A 246 10.57 16.27 -21.65
C THR A 246 11.57 17.03 -22.51
N SER A 247 11.81 18.29 -22.15
CA SER A 247 12.82 19.17 -22.76
C SER A 247 14.23 18.58 -22.70
N THR A 248 14.47 17.58 -21.84
CA THR A 248 15.77 16.91 -21.69
C THR A 248 15.66 15.39 -21.78
N LYS A 249 16.73 14.74 -22.26
CA LYS A 249 16.88 13.28 -22.29
C LYS A 249 16.66 12.64 -20.91
N THR A 250 17.08 13.32 -19.85
CA THR A 250 16.91 12.87 -18.47
C THR A 250 15.43 12.79 -18.06
N LYS A 251 14.64 13.84 -18.31
CA LYS A 251 13.20 13.84 -18.01
C LYS A 251 12.47 12.75 -18.80
N LEU A 252 12.85 12.56 -20.07
CA LEU A 252 12.33 11.47 -20.89
C LEU A 252 12.68 10.09 -20.31
N ALA A 253 13.90 9.88 -19.83
CA ALA A 253 14.32 8.63 -19.21
C ALA A 253 13.51 8.30 -17.94
N TRP A 254 13.26 9.28 -17.07
CA TRP A 254 12.39 9.12 -15.90
C TRP A 254 10.95 8.74 -16.26
N LYS A 255 10.37 9.40 -17.27
CA LYS A 255 9.04 9.05 -17.79
C LYS A 255 9.01 7.63 -18.36
N LEU A 256 9.97 7.28 -19.22
CA LEU A 256 10.00 5.96 -19.84
C LEU A 256 10.16 4.86 -18.80
N PHE A 257 11.03 5.05 -17.81
CA PHE A 257 11.30 4.03 -16.80
C PHE A 257 10.16 3.91 -15.78
N SER A 258 9.57 5.02 -15.31
CA SER A 258 8.37 4.98 -14.47
C SER A 258 7.21 4.23 -15.14
N LEU A 259 7.06 4.38 -16.45
CA LEU A 259 6.06 3.64 -17.21
C LEU A 259 6.33 2.13 -17.24
N GLU A 260 7.59 1.71 -17.33
CA GLU A 260 7.95 0.29 -17.25
C GLU A 260 7.71 -0.28 -15.84
N MET A 261 7.89 0.53 -14.78
CA MET A 261 7.61 0.12 -13.40
C MET A 261 6.14 -0.27 -13.16
N PHE A 262 5.17 0.22 -13.95
CA PHE A 262 3.78 -0.28 -13.87
C PHE A 262 3.64 -1.77 -14.21
N ARG A 263 4.64 -2.37 -14.88
CA ARG A 263 4.70 -3.81 -15.17
C ARG A 263 5.43 -4.61 -14.10
N PHE A 264 6.05 -3.96 -13.11
CA PHE A 264 6.93 -4.60 -12.14
C PHE A 264 6.24 -5.75 -11.39
N TYR A 265 4.94 -5.64 -11.11
CA TYR A 265 4.17 -6.68 -10.42
C TYR A 265 4.15 -8.02 -11.18
N VAL A 266 4.24 -8.03 -12.51
CA VAL A 266 4.33 -9.26 -13.31
C VAL A 266 5.66 -9.98 -13.01
N PHE A 267 6.73 -9.22 -12.85
CA PHE A 267 8.04 -9.75 -12.47
C PHE A 267 8.07 -10.20 -11.00
N MET A 268 7.33 -9.54 -10.11
CA MET A 268 7.12 -10.02 -8.74
C MET A 268 6.42 -11.39 -8.71
N LEU A 269 5.39 -11.60 -9.53
CA LEU A 269 4.76 -12.93 -9.64
C LEU A 269 5.74 -13.98 -10.19
N ALA A 270 6.49 -13.64 -11.23
CA ALA A 270 7.50 -14.54 -11.78
C ALA A 270 8.64 -14.86 -10.78
N ALA A 271 8.96 -13.91 -9.89
CA ALA A 271 10.01 -14.05 -8.89
C ALA A 271 9.68 -15.05 -7.77
N ILE A 272 8.42 -15.49 -7.63
CA ILE A 272 8.04 -16.55 -6.67
C ILE A 272 8.86 -17.82 -6.92
N ILE A 273 9.00 -18.22 -8.19
CA ILE A 273 9.71 -19.45 -8.57
C ILE A 273 11.19 -19.44 -8.14
N PRO A 274 12.03 -18.47 -8.56
CA PRO A 274 13.42 -18.43 -8.11
C PRO A 274 13.54 -18.23 -6.60
N THR A 275 12.58 -17.54 -5.96
CA THR A 275 12.57 -17.40 -4.50
C THR A 275 12.39 -18.74 -3.79
N ILE A 276 11.46 -19.58 -4.25
CA ILE A 276 11.24 -20.92 -3.68
C ILE A 276 12.50 -21.78 -3.87
N ILE A 277 13.10 -21.76 -5.07
CA ILE A 277 14.29 -22.55 -5.39
C ILE A 277 15.48 -22.11 -4.51
N ILE A 278 15.79 -20.81 -4.51
CA ILE A 278 16.93 -20.26 -3.77
C ILE A 278 16.71 -20.41 -2.26
N SER A 279 15.50 -20.14 -1.76
CA SER A 279 15.22 -20.29 -0.31
C SER A 279 15.26 -21.76 0.11
N GLY A 280 14.82 -22.69 -0.74
CA GLY A 280 14.91 -24.12 -0.49
C GLY A 280 16.34 -24.65 -0.36
N ILE A 281 17.33 -23.95 -0.94
CA ILE A 281 18.76 -24.28 -0.83
C ILE A 281 19.44 -23.45 0.27
N ALA A 282 19.19 -22.15 0.30
CA ALA A 282 19.87 -21.20 1.18
C ALA A 282 19.45 -21.35 2.65
N LEU A 283 18.17 -21.59 2.94
CA LEU A 283 17.71 -21.70 4.33
C LEU A 283 18.29 -22.93 5.06
N PRO A 284 18.34 -24.14 4.45
CA PRO A 284 19.04 -25.28 5.06
C PRO A 284 20.53 -25.04 5.30
N LEU A 285 21.21 -24.32 4.39
CA LEU A 285 22.63 -23.97 4.57
C LEU A 285 22.82 -23.00 5.73
N ILE A 286 21.96 -21.99 5.85
CA ILE A 286 22.00 -21.04 6.98
C ILE A 286 21.70 -21.77 8.30
N GLY A 287 20.72 -22.67 8.32
CA GLY A 287 20.40 -23.50 9.49
C GLY A 287 21.52 -24.49 9.85
N GLY A 288 22.23 -25.02 8.85
CA GLY A 288 23.37 -25.92 9.04
C GLY A 288 24.66 -25.24 9.50
N LEU A 289 24.79 -23.92 9.29
CA LEU A 289 25.93 -23.11 9.75
C LEU A 289 25.80 -22.63 11.20
N GLY A 290 24.66 -22.88 11.87
CA GLY A 290 24.50 -22.69 13.31
C GLY A 290 23.05 -22.50 13.75
N THR A 291 22.66 -23.16 14.84
CA THR A 291 21.40 -22.91 15.57
C THR A 291 21.60 -21.72 16.51
N GLY A 292 21.48 -20.49 15.99
CA GLY A 292 21.63 -19.28 16.79
C GLY A 292 20.82 -18.10 16.26
N ALA A 293 20.70 -17.05 17.07
CA ALA A 293 19.94 -15.83 16.77
C ALA A 293 20.29 -15.20 15.40
N ALA A 294 21.52 -15.39 14.90
CA ALA A 294 21.93 -14.94 13.58
C ALA A 294 21.18 -15.63 12.42
N ALA A 295 20.93 -16.94 12.51
CA ALA A 295 20.16 -17.68 11.50
C ALA A 295 18.68 -17.26 11.50
N GLU A 296 18.15 -16.93 12.68
CA GLU A 296 16.79 -16.45 12.88
C GLU A 296 16.55 -15.07 12.26
N ILE A 297 17.55 -14.18 12.32
CA ILE A 297 17.54 -12.85 11.70
C ILE A 297 17.80 -12.93 10.19
N ALA A 298 18.69 -13.83 9.76
CA ALA A 298 19.07 -13.96 8.35
C ALA A 298 17.96 -14.55 7.47
N SER A 299 17.12 -15.45 8.02
CA SER A 299 16.11 -16.16 7.22
C SER A 299 15.05 -15.25 6.57
N PRO A 300 14.39 -14.32 7.30
CA PRO A 300 13.46 -13.37 6.68
C PRO A 300 14.15 -12.45 5.67
N LEU A 301 15.38 -12.01 5.95
CA LEU A 301 16.14 -11.15 5.06
C LEU A 301 16.44 -11.85 3.73
N VAL A 302 16.86 -13.12 3.77
CA VAL A 302 17.16 -13.93 2.57
C VAL A 302 15.92 -14.12 1.72
N ILE A 303 14.77 -14.44 2.33
CA ILE A 303 13.51 -14.63 1.59
C ILE A 303 13.12 -13.33 0.86
N PHE A 304 13.08 -12.20 1.56
CA PHE A 304 12.63 -10.93 0.97
C PHE A 304 13.63 -10.35 -0.02
N LEU A 305 14.94 -10.39 0.27
CA LEU A 305 15.96 -9.95 -0.68
C LEU A 305 16.02 -10.83 -1.92
N THR A 306 15.82 -12.14 -1.78
CA THR A 306 15.76 -13.05 -2.93
C THR A 306 14.53 -12.77 -3.78
N PHE A 307 13.37 -12.54 -3.15
CA PHE A 307 12.13 -12.24 -3.85
C PHE A 307 12.20 -10.92 -4.62
N PHE A 308 12.50 -9.83 -3.94
CA PHE A 308 12.63 -8.53 -4.58
C PHE A 308 13.83 -8.48 -5.53
N GLY A 309 14.97 -9.09 -5.16
CA GLY A 309 16.16 -9.16 -5.99
C GLY A 309 15.92 -9.92 -7.29
N SER A 310 15.23 -11.07 -7.24
CA SER A 310 14.85 -11.83 -8.44
C SER A 310 13.91 -11.02 -9.33
N ALA A 311 12.91 -10.35 -8.75
CA ALA A 311 12.00 -9.49 -9.51
C ALA A 311 12.74 -8.31 -10.18
N ILE A 312 13.67 -7.67 -9.45
CA ILE A 312 14.52 -6.59 -9.95
C ILE A 312 15.39 -7.10 -11.10
N ILE A 313 16.05 -8.26 -10.96
CA ILE A 313 16.91 -8.83 -12.02
C ILE A 313 16.08 -9.12 -13.27
N LEU A 314 14.94 -9.80 -13.13
CA LEU A 314 14.07 -10.13 -14.27
C LEU A 314 13.56 -8.85 -14.97
N HIS A 315 13.11 -7.86 -14.20
CA HIS A 315 12.65 -6.58 -14.74
C HIS A 315 13.80 -5.79 -15.40
N ALA A 316 14.99 -5.78 -14.81
CA ALA A 316 16.16 -5.08 -15.34
C ALA A 316 16.63 -5.72 -16.65
N LEU A 317 16.70 -7.06 -16.71
CA LEU A 317 17.02 -7.78 -17.94
C LEU A 317 16.00 -7.48 -19.03
N PHE A 318 14.71 -7.50 -18.72
CA PHE A 318 13.66 -7.18 -19.70
C PHE A 318 13.71 -5.73 -20.17
N THR A 319 13.93 -4.78 -19.26
CA THR A 319 13.82 -3.35 -19.56
C THR A 319 15.07 -2.81 -20.23
N LEU A 320 16.26 -3.12 -19.68
CA LEU A 320 17.53 -2.54 -20.15
C LEU A 320 18.05 -3.16 -21.45
N THR A 321 17.50 -4.30 -21.88
CA THR A 321 17.82 -4.94 -23.17
C THR A 321 16.97 -4.43 -24.33
N LYS A 322 15.92 -3.64 -24.08
CA LYS A 322 15.07 -3.09 -25.14
C LYS A 322 15.87 -2.20 -26.09
N THR A 323 15.75 -2.48 -27.39
CA THR A 323 16.38 -1.70 -28.47
C THR A 323 15.97 -0.23 -28.44
N ALA A 324 14.71 0.06 -28.09
CA ALA A 324 14.18 1.41 -27.92
C ALA A 324 14.97 2.29 -26.94
N TYR A 325 15.71 1.68 -26.00
CA TYR A 325 16.46 2.39 -24.96
C TYR A 325 17.97 2.45 -25.22
N LYS A 326 18.45 1.92 -26.35
CA LYS A 326 19.88 1.85 -26.68
C LYS A 326 20.58 3.22 -26.61
N ASN A 327 19.91 4.28 -27.06
CA ASN A 327 20.46 5.65 -27.11
C ASN A 327 20.19 6.48 -25.83
N LEU A 328 19.51 5.89 -24.83
CA LEU A 328 19.16 6.52 -23.55
C LEU A 328 19.66 5.70 -22.35
N LYS A 329 20.54 4.70 -22.57
CA LYS A 329 20.94 3.74 -21.53
C LYS A 329 21.56 4.42 -20.31
N LYS A 330 22.36 5.46 -20.52
CA LYS A 330 23.05 6.18 -19.44
C LYS A 330 22.04 6.96 -18.59
N GLU A 331 21.09 7.60 -19.24
CA GLU A 331 20.05 8.42 -18.61
C GLU A 331 18.99 7.57 -17.90
N ILE A 332 18.67 6.38 -18.43
CA ILE A 332 17.73 5.42 -17.83
C ILE A 332 18.30 4.75 -16.58
N MET A 333 19.63 4.69 -16.45
CA MET A 333 20.27 4.06 -15.29
C MET A 333 19.95 4.77 -13.98
N ILE A 334 19.84 6.10 -13.99
CA ILE A 334 19.54 6.90 -12.79
C ILE A 334 18.14 6.55 -12.24
N PRO A 335 17.04 6.65 -13.03
CA PRO A 335 15.72 6.17 -12.61
C PRO A 335 15.76 4.71 -12.15
N ALA A 336 16.45 3.84 -12.89
CA ALA A 336 16.52 2.41 -12.57
C ALA A 336 17.09 2.16 -11.17
N ILE A 337 18.24 2.78 -10.87
CA ILE A 337 18.86 2.68 -9.55
C ILE A 337 17.92 3.21 -8.47
N THR A 338 17.26 4.35 -8.69
CA THR A 338 16.35 4.92 -7.69
C THR A 338 15.16 4.00 -7.40
N TYR A 339 14.48 3.49 -8.42
CA TYR A 339 13.33 2.59 -8.21
C TYR A 339 13.75 1.27 -7.57
N TYR A 340 14.85 0.65 -8.03
CA TYR A 340 15.32 -0.61 -7.46
C TYR A 340 15.83 -0.44 -6.04
N PHE A 341 16.48 0.68 -5.72
CA PHE A 341 16.88 1.00 -4.36
C PHE A 341 15.65 1.10 -3.43
N LEU A 342 14.59 1.80 -3.84
CA LEU A 342 13.35 1.86 -3.06
C LEU A 342 12.71 0.48 -2.84
N LEU A 343 12.73 -0.39 -3.85
CA LEU A 343 12.26 -1.78 -3.74
C LEU A 343 13.10 -2.61 -2.75
N ILE A 344 14.41 -2.41 -2.74
CA ILE A 344 15.30 -3.04 -1.74
C ILE A 344 15.00 -2.50 -0.35
N LEU A 345 14.75 -1.20 -0.19
CA LEU A 345 14.35 -0.63 1.11
C LEU A 345 13.03 -1.24 1.62
N ILE A 346 12.07 -1.49 0.72
CA ILE A 346 10.83 -2.21 1.07
C ILE A 346 11.16 -3.62 1.56
N ALA A 347 12.01 -4.36 0.83
CA ALA A 347 12.43 -5.71 1.23
C ALA A 347 13.11 -5.73 2.61
N ILE A 348 14.01 -4.78 2.88
CA ILE A 348 14.69 -4.63 4.17
C ILE A 348 13.68 -4.29 5.28
N SER A 349 12.73 -3.38 5.01
CA SER A 349 11.70 -2.99 6.00
C SER A 349 10.80 -4.17 6.37
N LEU A 350 10.38 -4.96 5.38
CA LEU A 350 9.58 -6.17 5.59
C LEU A 350 10.38 -7.22 6.39
N ALA A 351 11.64 -7.46 6.01
CA ALA A 351 12.52 -8.37 6.73
C ALA A 351 12.72 -7.96 8.19
N ALA A 352 13.11 -6.70 8.43
CA ALA A 352 13.34 -6.14 9.76
C ALA A 352 12.06 -6.12 10.60
N GLY A 353 10.90 -5.90 9.98
CA GLY A 353 9.60 -5.96 10.65
C GLY A 353 9.25 -7.36 11.15
N MET A 354 9.46 -8.41 10.36
CA MET A 354 9.21 -9.77 10.86
C MET A 354 10.20 -10.19 11.94
N VAL A 355 11.47 -9.79 11.82
CA VAL A 355 12.47 -10.02 12.88
C VAL A 355 12.03 -9.33 14.16
N GLY A 356 11.57 -8.07 14.07
CA GLY A 356 11.06 -7.32 15.22
C GLY A 356 9.85 -7.99 15.87
N ILE A 357 8.89 -8.46 15.07
CA ILE A 357 7.71 -9.18 15.60
C ILE A 357 8.13 -10.43 16.37
N ARG A 358 9.09 -11.20 15.83
CA ARG A 358 9.60 -12.41 16.47
C ARG A 358 10.34 -12.13 17.77
N GLN A 359 11.18 -11.09 17.79
CA GLN A 359 11.99 -10.77 18.96
C GLN A 359 11.17 -10.32 20.18
N VAL A 360 9.96 -9.78 19.97
CA VAL A 360 9.07 -9.39 21.10
C VAL A 360 8.78 -10.56 22.04
N GLY A 361 8.62 -11.78 21.52
CA GLY A 361 8.41 -12.98 22.35
C GLY A 361 9.67 -13.52 23.05
N GLN A 362 10.85 -13.00 22.70
CA GLN A 362 12.14 -13.43 23.27
C GLN A 362 12.68 -12.43 24.32
N MET A 363 11.94 -11.36 24.65
CA MET A 363 12.37 -10.26 25.55
C MET A 363 12.36 -10.61 27.05
N GLY A 364 12.75 -11.83 27.43
CA GLY A 364 12.92 -12.23 28.84
C GLY A 364 11.65 -12.19 29.72
N HIS A 365 10.50 -11.92 29.11
CA HIS A 365 9.20 -11.84 29.76
C HIS A 365 8.25 -12.95 29.31
N GLY A 366 8.74 -14.00 28.63
CA GLY A 366 7.88 -15.05 28.06
C GLY A 366 7.29 -14.69 26.69
N GLU A 367 6.64 -15.65 26.05
CA GLU A 367 5.90 -15.45 24.81
C GLU A 367 4.64 -14.59 25.04
N ILE A 368 4.11 -13.95 24.00
CA ILE A 368 2.98 -12.98 24.15
C ILE A 368 1.70 -13.61 24.69
N TRP A 369 1.57 -14.93 24.53
CA TRP A 369 0.45 -15.75 24.98
C TRP A 369 0.65 -16.32 26.39
N GLU A 370 1.79 -16.05 27.03
CA GLU A 370 2.03 -16.48 28.41
C GLU A 370 1.25 -15.62 29.42
N PRO A 371 0.75 -16.21 30.52
CA PRO A 371 0.03 -15.49 31.57
C PRO A 371 0.85 -14.34 32.18
N GLY A 372 0.29 -13.13 32.23
CA GLY A 372 0.93 -11.96 32.87
C GLY A 372 1.89 -11.16 31.98
N THR A 373 2.14 -11.61 30.75
CA THR A 373 3.10 -11.01 29.80
C THR A 373 2.39 -10.13 28.75
N THR A 374 1.10 -10.39 28.52
CA THR A 374 0.29 -9.72 27.50
C THR A 374 0.19 -8.22 27.73
N GLY A 375 0.08 -7.74 28.98
CA GLY A 375 0.00 -6.31 29.28
C GLY A 375 1.28 -5.53 28.96
N THR A 376 2.46 -6.17 29.02
CA THR A 376 3.77 -5.53 28.81
C THR A 376 4.28 -5.70 27.38
N LEU A 377 4.04 -6.85 26.74
CA LEU A 377 4.58 -7.18 25.42
C LEU A 377 3.68 -6.78 24.25
N MET A 378 2.40 -6.52 24.50
CA MET A 378 1.43 -6.17 23.45
C MET A 378 1.75 -4.84 22.74
N TRP A 379 2.23 -3.83 23.46
CA TRP A 379 2.63 -2.55 22.85
C TRP A 379 3.91 -2.66 21.99
N PRO A 380 5.00 -3.30 22.47
CA PRO A 380 6.14 -3.65 21.62
C PRO A 380 5.74 -4.46 20.37
N PHE A 381 4.81 -5.40 20.49
CA PHE A 381 4.30 -6.18 19.36
C PHE A 381 3.56 -5.31 18.33
N PHE A 382 2.67 -4.41 18.74
CA PHE A 382 2.03 -3.49 17.80
C PHE A 382 3.00 -2.48 17.20
N SER A 383 4.00 -2.04 17.95
CA SER A 383 5.07 -1.21 17.41
C SER A 383 5.83 -1.96 16.32
N ALA A 384 6.19 -3.23 16.55
CA ALA A 384 6.89 -4.05 15.55
C ALA A 384 6.00 -4.37 14.32
N LEU A 385 4.72 -4.66 14.54
CA LEU A 385 3.74 -4.88 13.48
C LEU A 385 3.45 -3.59 12.68
N GLY A 386 3.38 -2.47 13.37
CA GLY A 386 3.23 -1.13 12.80
C GLY A 386 4.43 -0.76 11.97
N TYR A 387 5.64 -1.07 12.44
CA TYR A 387 6.83 -0.95 11.64
C TYR A 387 6.76 -1.83 10.39
N PHE A 388 6.46 -3.13 10.52
CA PHE A 388 6.37 -4.06 9.39
C PHE A 388 5.43 -3.54 8.27
N ILE A 389 4.25 -3.03 8.62
CA ILE A 389 3.24 -2.60 7.66
C ILE A 389 3.45 -1.15 7.23
N LEU A 390 3.50 -0.20 8.18
CA LEU A 390 3.45 1.22 7.89
C LEU A 390 4.76 1.74 7.31
N SER A 391 5.93 1.23 7.73
CA SER A 391 7.21 1.64 7.15
C SER A 391 7.34 1.15 5.70
N SER A 392 6.92 -0.09 5.41
CA SER A 392 6.87 -0.63 4.06
C SER A 392 5.92 0.18 3.17
N CYS A 393 4.78 0.64 3.72
CA CYS A 393 3.85 1.52 3.01
C CYS A 393 4.45 2.91 2.73
N LEU A 394 5.33 3.46 3.57
CA LEU A 394 6.00 4.74 3.29
C LEU A 394 6.92 4.65 2.08
N ALA A 395 7.75 3.60 2.01
CA ALA A 395 8.62 3.40 0.85
C ALA A 395 7.82 3.14 -0.44
N MET A 396 6.70 2.41 -0.35
CA MET A 396 5.74 2.24 -1.45
C MET A 396 5.06 3.56 -1.86
N TYR A 397 4.75 4.43 -0.90
CA TYR A 397 4.17 5.74 -1.15
C TYR A 397 5.14 6.66 -1.89
N ILE A 398 6.43 6.67 -1.51
CA ILE A 398 7.49 7.36 -2.25
C ILE A 398 7.59 6.82 -3.68
N LEU A 399 7.57 5.49 -3.84
CA LEU A 399 7.63 4.83 -5.15
C LEU A 399 6.44 5.21 -6.04
N SER A 400 5.21 5.18 -5.51
CA SER A 400 4.01 5.60 -6.24
C SER A 400 4.08 7.07 -6.63
N THR A 401 4.47 7.95 -5.70
CA THR A 401 4.62 9.38 -5.97
C THR A 401 5.60 9.62 -7.11
N LEU A 402 6.75 8.93 -7.12
CA LEU A 402 7.72 9.03 -8.22
C LEU A 402 7.13 8.56 -9.56
N MET A 403 6.36 7.48 -9.56
CA MET A 403 5.73 6.95 -10.77
C MET A 403 4.68 7.93 -11.33
N ASP A 404 3.81 8.44 -10.47
CA ASP A 404 2.72 9.34 -10.85
C ASP A 404 3.25 10.71 -11.30
N ALA A 405 4.24 11.26 -10.59
CA ALA A 405 4.86 12.54 -10.93
C ALA A 405 5.50 12.55 -12.32
N HIS A 406 6.19 11.48 -12.70
CA HIS A 406 6.88 11.40 -14.00
C HIS A 406 5.97 10.95 -15.16
N ARG A 407 4.75 10.49 -14.85
CA ARG A 407 3.69 10.25 -15.82
C ARG A 407 2.91 11.52 -16.14
N SER A 408 2.64 12.36 -15.13
CA SER A 408 1.82 13.57 -15.26
C SER A 408 2.45 14.63 -16.19
N PRO A 409 1.64 15.38 -16.97
CA PRO A 409 2.09 16.55 -17.73
C PRO A 409 2.80 17.60 -16.88
N GLU A 410 2.34 17.79 -15.63
CA GLU A 410 2.88 18.77 -14.69
C GLU A 410 4.26 18.38 -14.11
N GLY A 411 4.64 17.09 -14.22
CA GLY A 411 5.90 16.60 -13.67
C GLY A 411 5.98 16.60 -12.14
N MET A 412 7.21 16.58 -11.62
CA MET A 412 7.46 16.67 -10.17
C MET A 412 7.40 18.12 -9.68
N THR A 413 6.31 18.51 -9.03
CA THR A 413 6.19 19.82 -8.39
C THR A 413 6.95 19.87 -7.05
N LYS A 414 7.35 21.08 -6.60
CA LYS A 414 8.03 21.26 -5.29
C LYS A 414 7.20 20.74 -4.12
N LYS A 415 5.88 20.95 -4.16
CA LYS A 415 4.95 20.45 -3.14
C LYS A 415 4.93 18.92 -3.14
N LEU A 416 4.77 18.31 -4.31
CA LEU A 416 4.75 16.84 -4.45
C LEU A 416 6.08 16.19 -4.02
N LEU A 417 7.22 16.85 -4.28
CA LEU A 417 8.53 16.41 -3.81
C LEU A 417 8.60 16.40 -2.27
N VAL A 418 8.13 17.45 -1.61
CA VAL A 418 8.18 17.55 -0.14
C VAL A 418 7.18 16.58 0.51
N ASP A 419 5.91 16.66 0.12
CA ASP A 419 4.83 15.90 0.76
C ASP A 419 4.88 14.41 0.39
N GLY A 420 5.28 14.09 -0.85
CA GLY A 420 5.25 12.75 -1.40
C GLY A 420 6.57 11.97 -1.31
N ILE A 421 7.71 12.66 -1.09
CA ILE A 421 9.04 12.00 -1.05
C ILE A 421 9.79 12.34 0.23
N VAL A 422 10.08 13.62 0.49
CA VAL A 422 10.98 14.03 1.58
C VAL A 422 10.40 13.70 2.96
N LEU A 423 9.16 14.10 3.23
CA LEU A 423 8.53 13.84 4.54
C LEU A 423 8.34 12.33 4.82
N PRO A 424 7.81 11.52 3.88
CA PRO A 424 7.76 10.06 4.05
C PRO A 424 9.15 9.43 4.27
N ALA A 425 10.18 9.92 3.59
CA ALA A 425 11.55 9.40 3.75
C ALA A 425 12.11 9.70 5.15
N ILE A 426 11.91 10.91 5.67
CA ILE A 426 12.30 11.28 7.04
C ILE A 426 11.58 10.40 8.06
N ALA A 427 10.25 10.24 7.92
CA ALA A 427 9.47 9.38 8.81
C ALA A 427 9.94 7.92 8.75
N TRP A 428 10.27 7.42 7.56
CA TRP A 428 10.82 6.08 7.37
C TRP A 428 12.20 5.91 8.03
N VAL A 429 13.09 6.90 7.90
CA VAL A 429 14.43 6.87 8.53
C VAL A 429 14.32 6.85 10.05
N ILE A 430 13.46 7.69 10.64
CA ILE A 430 13.26 7.74 12.09
C ILE A 430 12.67 6.41 12.60
N ALA A 431 11.64 5.89 11.92
CA ALA A 431 11.01 4.62 12.28
C ALA A 431 11.98 3.43 12.18
N THR A 432 12.72 3.35 11.07
CA THR A 432 13.72 2.30 10.83
C THR A 432 14.88 2.41 11.79
N GLY A 433 15.44 3.60 11.99
CA GLY A 433 16.49 3.83 12.97
C GLY A 433 16.07 3.42 14.38
N SER A 434 14.88 3.84 14.81
CA SER A 434 14.34 3.48 16.14
C SER A 434 14.14 1.97 16.29
N ASN A 435 13.62 1.31 15.25
CA ASN A 435 13.42 -0.14 15.27
C ASN A 435 14.77 -0.88 15.33
N PHE A 436 15.72 -0.56 14.45
CA PHE A 436 17.04 -1.19 14.43
C PHE A 436 17.82 -0.96 15.72
N THR A 437 17.87 0.28 16.21
CA THR A 437 18.52 0.56 17.50
C THR A 437 17.86 -0.21 18.63
N GLY A 438 16.53 -0.37 18.63
CA GLY A 438 15.82 -1.17 19.63
C GLY A 438 16.18 -2.66 19.59
N LEU A 439 16.29 -3.25 18.40
CA LEU A 439 16.63 -4.68 18.22
C LEU A 439 18.06 -5.00 18.65
N PHE A 440 19.00 -4.07 18.44
CA PHE A 440 20.44 -4.31 18.69
C PHE A 440 20.97 -3.68 19.98
N TRP A 441 20.13 -3.06 20.80
CA TRP A 441 20.56 -2.45 22.06
C TRP A 441 20.83 -3.50 23.15
N GLN A 442 22.06 -3.54 23.67
CA GLN A 442 22.52 -4.48 24.71
C GLN A 442 23.05 -3.78 25.98
N GLY A 443 22.49 -2.61 26.35
CA GLY A 443 22.91 -1.87 27.54
C GLY A 443 22.13 -2.23 28.82
N ASN A 444 22.65 -1.84 29.99
CA ASN A 444 22.07 -2.10 31.33
C ASN A 444 20.61 -1.62 31.54
N SER A 445 20.06 -0.80 30.63
CA SER A 445 18.67 -0.29 30.66
C SER A 445 17.84 -0.77 29.46
N GLN A 446 18.06 -2.02 29.02
CA GLN A 446 17.52 -2.56 27.76
C GLN A 446 16.00 -2.39 27.63
N SER A 447 15.23 -2.76 28.64
CA SER A 447 13.76 -2.69 28.61
C SER A 447 13.23 -1.25 28.50
N THR A 448 13.80 -0.32 29.27
CA THR A 448 13.43 1.10 29.25
C THR A 448 13.75 1.75 27.91
N VAL A 449 14.95 1.52 27.38
CA VAL A 449 15.38 2.11 26.10
C VAL A 449 14.56 1.54 24.94
N GLN A 450 14.28 0.23 24.93
CA GLN A 450 13.43 -0.39 23.93
C GLN A 450 11.99 0.15 23.96
N GLY A 451 11.41 0.36 25.15
CA GLY A 451 10.08 0.97 25.30
C GLY A 451 10.01 2.40 24.76
N ILE A 452 11.05 3.21 24.98
CA ILE A 452 11.15 4.58 24.43
C ILE A 452 11.24 4.53 22.90
N LEU A 453 12.12 3.68 22.35
CA LEU A 453 12.31 3.57 20.90
C LEU A 453 11.06 3.02 20.19
N ALA A 454 10.35 2.06 20.80
CA ALA A 454 9.06 1.57 20.31
C ALA A 454 8.00 2.68 20.29
N SER A 455 8.01 3.55 21.31
CA SER A 455 7.10 4.71 21.38
C SER A 455 7.42 5.74 20.31
N ILE A 456 8.71 6.08 20.10
CA ILE A 456 9.15 6.97 19.02
C ILE A 456 8.71 6.42 17.67
N ASN A 457 8.95 5.13 17.41
CA ASN A 457 8.56 4.45 16.17
C ASN A 457 7.03 4.53 15.94
N SER A 458 6.25 4.17 16.95
CA SER A 458 4.78 4.19 16.89
C SER A 458 4.22 5.59 16.67
N ILE A 459 4.70 6.59 17.42
CA ILE A 459 4.28 7.99 17.28
C ILE A 459 4.65 8.52 15.89
N THR A 460 5.87 8.22 15.41
CA THR A 460 6.32 8.65 14.08
C THR A 460 5.44 8.07 12.98
N LEU A 461 5.23 6.76 12.98
CA LEU A 461 4.47 6.09 11.92
C LEU A 461 2.98 6.44 11.98
N VAL A 462 2.34 6.30 13.14
CA VAL A 462 0.91 6.59 13.30
C VAL A 462 0.65 8.07 13.09
N GLY A 463 1.45 8.94 13.71
CA GLY A 463 1.33 10.40 13.57
C GLY A 463 1.50 10.87 12.13
N PHE A 464 2.45 10.29 11.38
CA PHE A 464 2.63 10.62 9.97
C PHE A 464 1.46 10.19 9.09
N TRP A 465 0.93 8.98 9.29
CA TRP A 465 -0.23 8.50 8.52
C TRP A 465 -1.52 9.26 8.86
N ILE A 466 -1.69 9.66 10.13
CA ILE A 466 -2.73 10.60 10.56
C ILE A 466 -2.54 11.93 9.83
N TYR A 467 -1.33 12.51 9.86
CA TYR A 467 -1.00 13.75 9.15
C TYR A 467 -1.36 13.65 7.66
N LEU A 468 -0.95 12.60 6.95
CA LEU A 468 -1.28 12.41 5.53
C LEU A 468 -2.80 12.29 5.28
N SER A 469 -3.52 11.63 6.18
CA SER A 469 -4.97 11.46 6.05
C SER A 469 -5.69 12.79 6.25
N PHE A 470 -5.30 13.55 7.28
CA PHE A 470 -5.87 14.87 7.57
C PHE A 470 -5.42 15.94 6.59
N SER A 471 -4.17 15.94 6.14
CA SER A 471 -3.66 16.93 5.18
C SER A 471 -4.37 16.78 3.84
N ASN A 472 -4.60 15.55 3.35
CA ASN A 472 -5.37 15.34 2.13
C ASN A 472 -6.84 15.76 2.28
N VAL A 473 -7.47 15.50 3.42
CA VAL A 473 -8.87 15.91 3.68
C VAL A 473 -8.99 17.42 3.89
N LEU A 474 -8.13 18.04 4.69
CA LEU A 474 -8.16 19.47 5.00
C LEU A 474 -7.69 20.33 3.81
N LEU A 475 -6.66 19.92 3.08
CA LEU A 475 -6.18 20.67 1.91
C LEU A 475 -7.12 20.52 0.71
N ASN A 476 -7.81 19.39 0.54
CA ASN A 476 -8.77 19.24 -0.55
C ASN A 476 -10.18 19.76 -0.21
N ASN A 477 -10.61 19.73 1.07
CA ASN A 477 -11.97 20.13 1.45
C ASN A 477 -12.08 21.47 2.20
N ILE A 478 -11.02 21.96 2.86
CA ILE A 478 -11.12 23.14 3.76
C ILE A 478 -10.21 24.30 3.31
N VAL A 479 -9.05 24.03 2.70
CA VAL A 479 -8.15 25.08 2.20
C VAL A 479 -8.14 25.08 0.68
N LEU A 480 -9.22 25.58 0.09
CA LEU A 480 -9.16 26.12 -1.26
C LEU A 480 -8.43 27.47 -1.22
N PRO A 481 -7.30 27.65 -1.94
CA PRO A 481 -6.87 28.98 -2.40
C PRO A 481 -7.78 29.52 -3.52
N SER A 482 -8.91 28.85 -3.81
CA SER A 482 -9.73 29.14 -4.98
C SER A 482 -10.54 30.41 -4.84
N ALA A 483 -10.97 30.86 -3.67
CA ALA A 483 -11.77 32.09 -3.60
C ALA A 483 -10.97 33.32 -4.10
N ARG A 484 -9.75 33.50 -3.60
CA ARG A 484 -8.90 34.66 -3.98
C ARG A 484 -8.35 34.54 -5.40
N LYS A 485 -7.94 33.34 -5.82
CA LYS A 485 -7.38 33.11 -7.17
C LYS A 485 -8.47 33.09 -8.25
N LYS A 486 -9.66 32.60 -7.94
CA LYS A 486 -10.84 32.64 -8.82
C LYS A 486 -11.41 34.06 -8.91
N LEU A 487 -11.41 34.84 -7.82
CA LEU A 487 -11.74 36.27 -7.87
C LEU A 487 -10.73 37.06 -8.71
N ALA A 488 -9.43 36.78 -8.57
CA ALA A 488 -8.40 37.43 -9.40
C ALA A 488 -8.53 37.05 -10.88
N LEU A 489 -8.75 35.77 -11.19
CA LEU A 489 -8.95 35.30 -12.56
C LEU A 489 -10.26 35.83 -13.17
N GLN A 490 -11.34 35.92 -12.39
CA GLN A 490 -12.60 36.51 -12.83
C GLN A 490 -12.48 38.02 -13.07
N ALA A 491 -11.68 38.73 -12.26
CA ALA A 491 -11.40 40.14 -12.49
C ALA A 491 -10.58 40.35 -13.78
N GLU A 492 -9.55 39.53 -14.01
CA GLU A 492 -8.71 39.59 -15.21
C GLU A 492 -9.50 39.26 -16.49
N LEU A 493 -10.36 38.24 -16.46
CA LEU A 493 -11.22 37.88 -17.58
C LEU A 493 -12.31 38.93 -17.85
N ALA A 494 -12.82 39.59 -16.80
CA ALA A 494 -13.77 40.69 -16.96
C ALA A 494 -13.12 41.92 -17.61
N GLU A 495 -11.87 42.22 -17.26
CA GLU A 495 -11.09 43.31 -17.85
C GLU A 495 -10.80 43.02 -19.34
N GLN A 496 -10.32 41.80 -19.67
CA GLN A 496 -10.09 41.38 -21.05
C GLN A 496 -11.39 41.39 -21.90
N GLY A 497 -12.52 41.01 -21.29
CA GLY A 497 -13.84 41.08 -21.95
C GLY A 497 -14.30 42.51 -22.25
N GLN A 498 -14.01 43.46 -21.36
CA GLN A 498 -14.31 44.88 -21.58
C GLN A 498 -13.40 45.49 -22.66
N GLU A 499 -12.11 45.16 -22.66
CA GLU A 499 -11.17 45.61 -23.70
C GLU A 499 -11.52 45.06 -25.09
N ALA A 500 -11.93 43.79 -25.18
CA ALA A 500 -12.36 43.18 -26.44
C ALA A 500 -13.64 43.84 -26.98
N LYS A 501 -14.58 44.20 -26.09
CA LYS A 501 -15.81 44.90 -26.47
C LYS A 501 -15.51 46.34 -26.92
N ALA A 502 -14.67 47.07 -26.21
CA ALA A 502 -14.24 48.42 -26.59
C ALA A 502 -13.51 48.45 -27.95
N LYS A 503 -12.67 47.44 -28.25
CA LYS A 503 -12.03 47.31 -29.57
C LYS A 503 -13.03 47.03 -30.69
N LYS A 504 -14.10 46.27 -30.40
CA LYS A 504 -15.14 45.95 -31.37
C LYS A 504 -16.03 47.17 -31.65
N ASP A 505 -16.39 47.91 -30.61
CA ASP A 505 -17.21 49.12 -30.71
C ASP A 505 -16.45 50.27 -31.39
N ALA A 506 -15.11 50.30 -31.33
CA ALA A 506 -14.27 51.26 -32.04
C ALA A 506 -14.02 50.91 -33.53
N GLN A 507 -14.41 49.72 -33.98
CA GLN A 507 -14.27 49.25 -35.37
C GLN A 507 -15.59 49.27 -36.16
N THR A 508 -16.70 49.59 -35.49
CA THR A 508 -18.02 49.94 -36.06
C THR A 508 -18.23 51.44 -36.01
#